data_AF-A0A524ERT0-F1
#
_entry.id   AF-A0A524ERT0-F1
#
_cell.length_a   1.000
_cell.length_b   1.000
_cell.length_c   1.000
_cell.angle_alpha   90.00
_cell.angle_beta   90.00
_cell.angle_gamma   90.00
#
_symmetry.space_group_name_H-M   'P 1'
#
loop_
_entity.id
_entity.type
_entity.pdbx_description
1 polymer ?
#
loop_
_entity_poly.entity_id
_entity_poly.type
_entity_poly.pdbx_seq_one_letter_code
_entity_poly.pdbx_strand_id
1 'polypeptide(L)' 'GFIIIHFEGEKNELGIINGLAVLPKFQNKGLGTILAMAAWNYFKERGVNELRCEVHKDNKITYLFIKSLGFEEVR' A
#
# COMPACT_ATOMS: atom_id res chain seq x y z
N GLY A 1 -8.21 7.62 8.33
CA GLY A 1 -7.42 6.38 8.26
C GLY A 1 -5.96 6.75 8.41
N PHE A 2 -5.08 5.78 8.35
CA PHE A 2 -3.64 6.03 8.32
C PHE A 2 -2.98 5.11 7.30
N ILE A 3 -1.77 5.49 6.90
CA ILE A 3 -0.86 4.63 6.17
C ILE A 3 0.55 4.81 6.75
N ILE A 4 1.23 3.71 7.04
CA ILE A 4 2.61 3.69 7.55
C ILE A 4 3.47 3.09 6.46
N ILE A 5 4.49 3.83 6.08
CA ILE A 5 5.40 3.49 4.98
C ILE A 5 6.85 3.74 5.38
N HIS A 6 7.77 2.98 4.78
CA HIS A 6 9.21 3.23 4.87
C HIS A 6 9.90 2.86 3.55
N PHE A 7 11.15 3.28 3.41
CA PHE A 7 12.02 2.87 2.29
C PHE A 7 12.79 1.62 2.69
N GLU A 8 13.02 0.74 1.71
CA GLU A 8 13.87 -0.44 1.84
C GLU A 8 14.85 -0.52 0.67
N GLY A 9 15.97 -1.23 0.87
CA GLY A 9 17.08 -1.35 -0.08
C GLY A 9 18.25 -0.43 0.25
N GLU A 10 19.45 -0.74 -0.28
CA GLU A 10 20.67 0.02 0.00
C GLU A 10 20.59 1.48 -0.49
N LYS A 11 19.74 1.72 -1.50
CA LYS A 11 19.54 3.03 -2.12
C LYS A 11 18.11 3.54 -1.94
N ASN A 12 17.35 2.99 -1.00
CA ASN A 12 15.94 3.31 -0.80
C ASN A 12 15.11 3.13 -2.08
N GLU A 13 15.42 2.10 -2.87
CA GLU A 13 14.80 1.86 -4.17
C GLU A 13 13.40 1.22 -4.09
N LEU A 14 13.03 0.68 -2.92
CA LEU A 14 11.73 0.08 -2.65
C LEU A 14 10.92 0.92 -1.65
N GLY A 15 9.63 1.06 -1.91
CA GLY A 15 8.66 1.57 -0.95
C GLY A 15 7.90 0.42 -0.31
N ILE A 16 7.74 0.43 1.01
CA ILE A 16 7.02 -0.61 1.76
C ILE A 16 5.84 -0.01 2.49
N ILE A 17 4.66 -0.64 2.39
CA ILE A 17 3.50 -0.35 3.23
C ILE A 17 3.47 -1.36 4.39
N ASN A 18 3.72 -0.90 5.61
CA ASN A 18 3.63 -1.75 6.82
C ASN A 18 2.21 -1.79 7.40
N GLY A 19 1.41 -0.78 7.11
CA GLY A 19 0.06 -0.70 7.66
C GLY A 19 -0.78 0.30 6.91
N LEU A 20 -2.00 -0.11 6.57
CA LEU A 20 -3.04 0.75 6.01
C LEU A 20 -4.34 0.39 6.71
N ALA A 21 -4.99 1.39 7.31
CA ALA A 21 -6.26 1.16 7.96
C ALA A 21 -7.22 2.35 7.80
N VAL A 22 -8.50 2.01 7.64
CA VAL A 22 -9.62 2.93 7.66
C VAL A 22 -10.63 2.40 8.68
N LEU A 23 -11.08 3.25 9.60
CA LEU A 23 -12.09 2.87 10.58
C LEU A 23 -13.35 2.33 9.86
N PRO A 24 -13.99 1.26 10.36
CA PRO A 24 -15.09 0.58 9.67
C PRO A 24 -16.19 1.50 9.15
N LYS A 25 -16.63 2.48 9.96
CA LYS A 25 -17.67 3.46 9.60
C LYS A 25 -17.32 4.39 8.43
N PHE A 26 -16.06 4.40 7.99
CA PHE A 26 -15.56 5.22 6.88
C PHE A 26 -15.00 4.38 5.71
N GLN A 27 -15.11 3.04 5.75
CA GLN A 27 -14.72 2.17 4.65
C GLN A 27 -15.69 2.28 3.47
N ASN A 28 -15.31 1.75 2.29
CA ASN A 28 -16.07 1.81 1.04
C ASN A 28 -16.40 3.23 0.53
N LYS A 29 -15.63 4.24 0.98
CA LYS A 29 -15.72 5.64 0.53
C LYS A 29 -14.46 6.12 -0.22
N GLY A 30 -13.63 5.19 -0.69
CA GLY A 30 -12.38 5.49 -1.40
C GLY A 30 -11.20 5.95 -0.54
N LEU A 31 -11.36 6.08 0.78
CA LEU A 31 -10.29 6.56 1.67
C LEU A 31 -9.02 5.69 1.64
N GLY A 32 -9.18 4.36 1.57
CA GLY A 32 -8.04 3.44 1.45
C GLY A 32 -7.25 3.68 0.16
N THR A 33 -7.96 3.83 -0.96
CA THR A 33 -7.38 4.15 -2.27
C THR A 33 -6.62 5.48 -2.24
N ILE A 34 -7.22 6.53 -1.65
CA ILE A 34 -6.57 7.84 -1.52
C ILE A 34 -5.26 7.73 -0.72
N LEU A 35 -5.27 7.01 0.39
CA LEU A 35 -4.08 6.79 1.22
C LEU A 35 -2.98 6.03 0.45
N ALA A 36 -3.34 4.96 -0.24
CA ALA A 36 -2.39 4.17 -1.03
C ALA A 36 -1.79 4.99 -2.20
N MET A 37 -2.62 5.75 -2.90
CA MET A 37 -2.16 6.64 -3.99
C MET A 37 -1.25 7.76 -3.47
N ALA A 38 -1.56 8.33 -2.29
CA ALA A 38 -0.70 9.33 -1.67
C ALA A 38 0.68 8.76 -1.32
N ALA A 39 0.75 7.54 -0.78
CA ALA A 39 2.01 6.86 -0.55
C ALA A 39 2.76 6.56 -1.85
N TRP A 40 2.07 6.09 -2.90
CA TRP A 40 2.70 5.83 -4.19
C TRP A 40 3.30 7.11 -4.80
N ASN A 41 2.56 8.22 -4.79
CA ASN A 41 3.07 9.49 -5.28
C ASN A 41 4.29 9.96 -4.48
N TYR A 42 4.25 9.86 -3.15
CA TYR A 42 5.37 10.20 -2.28
C TYR A 42 6.65 9.44 -2.62
N PHE A 43 6.52 8.13 -2.90
CA PHE A 43 7.61 7.27 -3.32
C PHE A 43 8.11 7.60 -4.73
N LYS A 44 7.19 7.77 -5.69
CA LYS A 44 7.51 8.09 -7.09
C LYS A 44 8.30 9.39 -7.24
N GLU A 45 7.95 10.42 -6.47
CA GLU A 45 8.68 11.69 -6.42
C GLU A 45 10.14 11.55 -5.94
N ARG A 46 10.47 10.44 -5.28
CA ARG A 46 11.80 10.12 -4.74
C ARG A 46 12.54 9.05 -5.53
N GLY A 47 12.04 8.68 -6.71
CA GLY A 47 12.70 7.74 -7.62
C GLY A 47 12.52 6.27 -7.25
N VAL A 48 11.62 5.95 -6.33
CA VAL A 48 11.19 4.56 -6.07
C VAL A 48 10.36 4.07 -7.24
N ASN A 49 10.69 2.88 -7.74
CA ASN A 49 10.01 2.28 -8.90
C ASN A 49 9.08 1.13 -8.52
N GLU A 50 9.11 0.67 -7.27
CA GLU A 50 8.34 -0.47 -6.80
C GLU A 50 7.79 -0.24 -5.39
N LEU A 51 6.52 -0.59 -5.18
CA LEU A 51 5.82 -0.52 -3.91
C LEU A 51 5.41 -1.93 -3.50
N ARG A 52 5.75 -2.34 -2.28
CA ARG A 52 5.42 -3.68 -1.73
C ARG A 52 4.63 -3.58 -0.45
N CYS A 53 3.88 -4.63 -0.16
CA CYS A 53 3.18 -4.82 1.10
C CYS A 53 2.98 -6.30 1.37
N GLU A 54 2.81 -6.66 2.63
CA GLU A 54 2.45 -8.01 3.03
C GLU A 54 0.96 -8.08 3.37
N VAL A 55 0.31 -9.14 2.87
CA VAL A 55 -1.09 -9.43 3.17
C VAL A 55 -1.19 -10.88 3.63
N HIS A 56 -1.80 -11.10 4.79
CA HIS A 56 -2.11 -12.46 5.24
C HIS A 56 -3.06 -13.15 4.24
N LYS A 57 -2.74 -14.39 3.86
CA LYS A 57 -3.49 -15.17 2.86
C LYS A 57 -4.98 -15.30 3.15
N ASP A 58 -5.35 -15.32 4.43
CA ASP A 58 -6.74 -15.44 4.86
C ASP A 58 -7.52 -14.12 4.81
N ASN A 59 -6.82 -12.99 4.68
CA ASN A 59 -7.41 -11.66 4.59
C ASN A 59 -7.84 -11.34 3.15
N LYS A 60 -8.87 -12.04 2.68
CA LYS A 60 -9.42 -11.89 1.32
C LYS A 60 -9.82 -10.46 0.97
N ILE A 61 -10.32 -9.70 1.96
CA ILE A 61 -10.74 -8.30 1.74
C ILE A 61 -9.53 -7.44 1.39
N THR A 62 -8.46 -7.53 2.17
CA THR A 62 -7.23 -6.76 1.93
C THR A 62 -6.55 -7.22 0.64
N TYR A 63 -6.54 -8.53 0.37
CA TYR A 63 -6.00 -9.08 -0.87
C TYR A 63 -6.70 -8.49 -2.11
N LEU A 64 -8.04 -8.53 -2.14
CA LEU A 64 -8.82 -7.97 -3.25
C LEU A 64 -8.64 -6.46 -3.38
N PHE A 65 -8.56 -5.74 -2.26
CA PHE A 65 -8.30 -4.31 -2.25
C PHE A 65 -6.94 -3.98 -2.87
N ILE A 66 -5.85 -4.60 -2.41
CA ILE A 66 -4.49 -4.36 -2.93
C ILE A 66 -4.39 -4.79 -4.40
N LYS A 67 -4.99 -5.93 -4.79
CA LYS A 67 -5.11 -6.33 -6.20
C LYS A 67 -5.83 -5.27 -7.06
N SER A 68 -6.90 -4.66 -6.55
CA SER A 68 -7.63 -3.61 -7.29
C SER A 68 -6.80 -2.34 -7.50
N LEU A 69 -5.73 -2.14 -6.72
CA LEU A 69 -4.77 -1.05 -6.89
C LEU A 69 -3.64 -1.37 -7.86
N GLY A 70 -3.64 -2.57 -8.48
CA GLY A 70 -2.65 -2.98 -9.47
C GLY A 70 -1.43 -3.71 -8.88
N PHE A 71 -1.47 -4.10 -7.61
CA PHE A 71 -0.42 -4.93 -7.04
C PHE A 71 -0.49 -6.35 -7.60
N GLU A 72 0.69 -6.93 -7.81
CA GLU A 72 0.86 -8.30 -8.26
C GLU A 72 1.38 -9.17 -7.12
N GLU A 73 1.05 -10.46 -7.17
CA GLU A 73 1.53 -11.40 -6.16
C GLU A 73 2.93 -11.85 -6.58
N VAL A 74 3.92 -11.57 -5.74
CA VAL A 74 5.31 -11.99 -5.91
C VAL A 74 5.63 -13.06 -4.88
N ARG A 75 6.47 -14.03 -5.25
CA ARG A 75 6.84 -15.19 -4.44
C ARG A 75 7.89 -14.87 -3.39
#